data_AF-A0A259IKB4-F1
#
_entry.id   AF-A0A259IKB4-F1
#
_cell.length_a   1.000
_cell.length_b   1.000
_cell.length_c   1.000
_cell.angle_alpha   90.00
_cell.angle_beta   90.00
_cell.angle_gamma   90.00
#
_symmetry.space_group_name_H-M   'P 1'
#
loop_
_entity.id
_entity.type
_entity.pdbx_description
1 polymer ?
#
loop_
_entity_poly.entity_id
_entity_poly.type
_entity_poly.pdbx_seq_one_letter_code
_entity_poly.pdbx_strand_id
1 'polypeptide(L)' 'MEKTELERVQRYLRTLFGNPQIKVTARPKKKDSAEVYLGDEFIGVLFKDEEDG' A
#
# COMPACT_ATOMS: atom_id res chain seq x y z
N MET A 1 9.72 3.49 0.85
CA MET A 1 8.98 2.36 0.26
C MET A 1 9.72 1.89 -0.97
N GLU A 2 10.54 0.86 -0.78
CA GLU A 2 11.04 0.06 -1.90
C GLU A 2 9.89 -0.73 -2.55
N LYS A 3 10.05 -1.08 -3.83
CA LYS A 3 9.08 -1.87 -4.59
C LYS A 3 8.70 -3.18 -3.86
N THR A 4 9.68 -3.79 -3.18
CA THR A 4 9.53 -5.01 -2.37
C THR A 4 8.61 -4.83 -1.16
N GLU A 5 8.68 -3.68 -0.47
CA GLU A 5 7.79 -3.38 0.67
C GLU A 5 6.34 -3.23 0.17
N LEU A 6 6.16 -2.55 -0.96
CA LEU A 6 4.85 -2.36 -1.57
C LEU A 6 4.17 -3.69 -1.91
N GLU A 7 4.93 -4.63 -2.48
CA GLU A 7 4.42 -5.97 -2.79
C GLU A 7 4.06 -6.75 -1.53
N ARG A 8 4.85 -6.65 -0.45
CA ARG A 8 4.50 -7.24 0.86
C ARG A 8 3.21 -6.65 1.41
N VAL A 9 3.08 -5.32 1.44
CA VAL A 9 1.88 -4.65 1.96
C VAL A 9 0.65 -4.98 1.13
N GLN A 10 0.76 -4.96 -0.20
CA GLN A 10 -0.33 -5.36 -1.09
C GLN A 10 -0.77 -6.80 -0.83
N ARG A 11 0.18 -7.74 -0.75
CA ARG A 11 -0.14 -9.15 -0.49
C ARG A 11 -0.79 -9.32 0.88
N TYR A 12 -0.27 -8.62 1.89
CA TYR A 12 -0.82 -8.65 3.24
C TYR A 12 -2.26 -8.16 3.28
N LEU A 13 -2.55 -6.99 2.69
CA LEU A 13 -3.91 -6.43 2.62
C LEU A 13 -4.87 -7.37 1.87
N ARG A 14 -4.43 -7.95 0.75
CA ARG A 14 -5.23 -8.93 -0.01
C ARG A 14 -5.58 -10.16 0.83
N THR A 15 -4.63 -10.67 1.61
CA THR A 15 -4.87 -11.81 2.50
C THR A 15 -5.73 -11.42 3.70
N LEU A 16 -5.50 -10.26 4.31
CA LEU A 16 -6.22 -9.77 5.49
C LEU A 16 -7.72 -9.55 5.18
N PHE A 17 -8.02 -8.90 4.06
CA PHE A 17 -9.40 -8.61 3.65
C PHE A 17 -9.99 -9.68 2.73
N GLY A 18 -9.21 -10.70 2.35
CA GLY A 18 -9.63 -11.74 1.40
C GLY A 18 -9.98 -11.19 0.01
N ASN A 19 -9.53 -9.98 -0.34
CA ASN A 19 -9.93 -9.29 -1.57
C ASN A 19 -8.74 -9.06 -2.52
N PRO A 20 -8.66 -9.78 -3.66
CA PRO A 20 -7.56 -9.64 -4.62
C PRO A 20 -7.59 -8.34 -5.43
N GLN A 21 -8.69 -7.58 -5.40
CA GLN A 21 -8.83 -6.31 -6.12
C GLN A 21 -8.11 -5.15 -5.43
N ILE A 22 -7.59 -5.36 -4.21
CA ILE A 22 -6.77 -4.35 -3.53
C ILE A 22 -5.48 -4.13 -4.31
N LYS A 23 -5.20 -2.88 -4.61
CA LYS A 23 -4.02 -2.42 -5.33
C LYS A 23 -3.33 -1.34 -4.51
N VAL A 24 -2.05 -1.54 -4.25
CA VAL A 24 -1.22 -0.57 -3.52
C VAL A 24 -0.27 0.05 -4.53
N THR A 25 -0.24 1.38 -4.59
CA THR A 25 0.53 2.12 -5.60
C THR A 25 1.43 3.12 -4.91
N ALA A 26 2.73 3.06 -5.20
CA ALA A 26 3.70 3.97 -4.60
C ALA A 26 3.52 5.38 -5.16
N ARG A 27 3.64 6.42 -4.32
CA ARG A 27 3.69 7.79 -4.84
C ARG A 27 5.09 8.09 -5.38
N PRO A 28 5.24 8.54 -6.65
CA PRO A 28 6.56 8.78 -7.25
C PRO A 28 7.36 9.90 -6.57
N LYS A 29 6.69 10.79 -5.82
CA LYS A 29 7.31 11.92 -5.11
C LYS A 29 7.48 11.72 -3.60
N LYS A 30 6.81 10.74 -2.99
CA LYS A 30 6.86 10.49 -1.55
C LYS A 30 7.20 9.04 -1.30
N LYS A 31 8.41 8.81 -0.75
CA LYS A 31 8.89 7.47 -0.46
C LYS A 31 8.20 6.85 0.75
N ASP A 32 7.48 7.65 1.53
CA ASP A 32 6.96 7.25 2.84
C ASP A 32 5.45 7.00 2.80
N SER A 33 4.86 7.00 1.59
CA SER A 33 3.41 6.83 1.42
C SER A 33 3.05 6.06 0.15
N ALA A 34 2.07 5.20 0.26
CA ALA A 34 1.42 4.51 -0.85
C ALA A 34 -0.08 4.80 -0.87
N GLU A 35 -0.68 4.79 -2.04
CA GLU A 35 -2.13 4.90 -2.21
C GLU A 35 -2.73 3.50 -2.35
N VAL A 36 -3.87 3.30 -1.72
CA VAL A 36 -4.63 2.06 -1.76
C VAL A 36 -5.90 2.28 -2.56
N TYR A 37 -6.10 1.42 -3.55
CA TYR A 37 -7.26 1.38 -4.40
C TYR A 37 -7.92 0.01 -4.29
N LEU A 38 -9.24 -0.03 -4.44
CA LEU A 38 -10.03 -1.24 -4.55
C LEU A 38 -10.78 -1.20 -5.87
N GLY A 39 -10.25 -1.91 -6.87
CA GLY A 39 -10.73 -1.74 -8.25
C GLY A 39 -10.45 -0.31 -8.74
N ASP A 40 -11.51 0.43 -9.06
CA ASP A 40 -11.46 1.84 -9.49
C ASP A 40 -11.71 2.82 -8.34
N GLU A 41 -11.99 2.34 -7.13
CA GLU A 41 -12.29 3.18 -5.97
C GLU A 41 -11.03 3.46 -5.15
N PHE A 42 -10.77 4.73 -4.86
CA PHE A 42 -9.72 5.12 -3.91
C PHE A 42 -10.24 4.94 -2.48
N ILE A 43 -9.59 4.05 -1.73
CA ILE A 43 -9.99 3.73 -0.34
C ILE A 43 -9.10 4.40 0.71
N GLY A 44 -7.91 4.87 0.33
CA GLY A 44 -7.09 5.66 1.25
C GLY A 44 -5.60 5.72 0.89
N VAL A 45 -4.85 6.36 1.78
CA VAL A 45 -3.39 6.44 1.72
C VAL A 45 -2.80 5.73 2.92
N LEU A 46 -1.77 4.94 2.68
CA LEU A 46 -1.00 4.19 3.65
C LEU A 46 0.33 4.92 3.83
N PHE A 47 0.61 5.37 5.05
CA PHE A 47 1.90 5.95 5.39
C PHE A 47 2.76 4.84 5.99
N LYS A 48 4.01 4.77 5.55
CA LYS A 48 5.03 3.99 6.25
C LYS A 48 5.34 4.77 7.51
N ASP A 49 5.01 4.20 8.66
CA ASP A 49 5.51 4.71 9.92
C ASP A 49 7.00 4.34 9.99
N GLU A 50 7.85 5.33 9.74
CA GLU A 50 9.27 5.26 10.08
C GLU A 50 9.41 5.85 11.49
N GLU A 51 8.82 5.20 12.49
CA GLU A 51 9.29 5.33 13.87
C GLU A 51 10.66 4.65 13.92
N ASP A 52 11.68 5.46 13.61
CA ASP A 52 13.07 5.24 14.01
C ASP A 52 13.08 5.30 15.55
N GLY A 53 12.97 4.13 16.19
CA GLY A 53 13.14 3.93 17.62
C GLY A 53 14.39 3.11 17.90
#